data_AF-A0A9E4KED4-F1
#
_entry.id   AF-A0A9E4KED4-F1
#
_cell.length_a   1.000
_cell.length_b   1.000
_cell.length_c   1.000
_cell.angle_alpha   90.00
_cell.angle_beta   90.00
_cell.angle_gamma   90.00
#
_symmetry.space_group_name_H-M   'P 1'
#
loop_
_entity.id
_entity.type
_entity.pdbx_description
1 polymer ?
#
loop_
_entity_poly.entity_id
_entity_poly.type
_entity_poly.pdbx_seq_one_letter_code
_entity_poly.pdbx_strand_id
1 'polypeptide(L)'
;QLQINTVGAGGGSIAWRDEDGALHVGPKSAGARPGPACYGFGGEEPTVTDANVALSRIGPNTSLAGSLVLHPEKAERALAALAGEMGISGAVSMARGVVDLAVMRMVSSIREISIERGFDPREHTLLAYGGAGPLHAALIAKELSMSSVVVPRFPGNFSAVGLLMADAVQ
;
A
#
# COMPACT_ATOMS: atom_id res chain seq x y z
N GLN A 1 -21.58 9.23 15.29
CA GLN A 1 -21.24 8.75 13.93
C GLN A 1 -19.73 8.63 13.84
N LEU A 2 -19.20 7.51 13.35
CA LEU A 2 -17.76 7.36 13.10
C LEU A 2 -17.39 8.08 11.81
N GLN A 3 -16.40 8.98 11.87
CA GLN A 3 -15.86 9.64 10.69
C GLN A 3 -14.66 8.85 10.16
N ILE A 4 -14.79 8.36 8.93
CA ILE A 4 -13.77 7.58 8.22
C ILE A 4 -13.31 8.41 7.01
N ASN A 5 -12.00 8.58 6.88
CA ASN A 5 -11.37 9.21 5.72
C ASN A 5 -10.66 8.14 4.89
N THR A 6 -10.84 8.19 3.58
CA THR A 6 -10.27 7.21 2.64
C THR A 6 -9.11 7.84 1.89
N VAL A 7 -7.96 7.16 1.89
CA VAL A 7 -6.75 7.58 1.19
C VAL A 7 -6.48 6.63 0.02
N GLY A 8 -6.32 7.17 -1.19
CA GLY A 8 -6.13 6.40 -2.42
C GLY A 8 -4.73 5.80 -2.61
N ALA A 9 -4.14 5.19 -1.58
CA ALA A 9 -2.80 4.61 -1.62
C ALA A 9 -2.83 3.16 -1.08
N GLY A 10 -3.57 2.29 -1.76
CA GLY A 10 -3.68 0.87 -1.43
C GLY A 10 -2.75 0.01 -2.28
N GLY A 11 -2.71 -1.30 -2.02
CA GLY A 11 -1.89 -2.24 -2.82
C GLY A 11 -2.20 -2.22 -4.32
N GLY A 12 -3.47 -2.02 -4.69
CA GLY A 12 -3.88 -1.92 -6.09
C GLY A 12 -3.68 -0.55 -6.73
N SER A 13 -3.20 0.47 -6.00
CA SER A 13 -2.97 1.80 -6.58
C SER A 13 -1.94 1.70 -7.71
N ILE A 14 -2.30 2.20 -8.88
CA ILE A 14 -1.48 2.13 -10.10
C ILE A 14 -0.41 3.22 -10.07
N ALA A 15 0.82 2.85 -10.42
CA ALA A 15 1.91 3.77 -10.69
C ALA A 15 1.91 4.17 -12.17
N TRP A 16 2.03 5.45 -12.47
CA TRP A 16 1.96 5.97 -13.83
C TRP A 16 2.78 7.25 -13.99
N ARG A 17 3.20 7.52 -15.22
CA ARG A 17 3.90 8.75 -15.61
C ARG A 17 2.87 9.73 -16.19
N ASP A 18 2.88 10.98 -15.73
CA ASP A 18 2.04 12.02 -16.33
C ASP A 18 2.65 12.62 -17.61
N GLU A 19 1.93 13.59 -18.20
CA GLU A 19 2.36 14.28 -19.42
C GLU A 19 3.67 15.07 -19.20
N ASP A 20 3.85 15.62 -18.00
CA ASP A 20 5.04 16.38 -17.59
C ASP A 20 6.24 15.46 -17.20
N GLY A 21 6.01 14.15 -17.12
CA GLY A 21 7.01 13.14 -16.81
C GLY A 21 7.21 12.87 -15.32
N ALA A 22 6.32 13.35 -14.45
CA ALA A 22 6.32 13.03 -13.03
C ALA A 22 5.72 11.64 -12.76
N LEU A 23 6.26 10.96 -11.75
CA LEU A 23 5.72 9.69 -11.24
C LEU A 23 4.55 9.97 -10.31
N HIS A 24 3.44 9.27 -10.53
CA HIS A 24 2.25 9.29 -9.68
C HIS A 24 1.89 7.88 -9.20
N VAL A 25 1.24 7.78 -8.04
CA VAL A 25 0.66 6.54 -7.52
C VAL A 25 -0.79 6.78 -7.09
N GLY A 26 -1.71 6.09 -7.74
CA GLY A 26 -3.14 6.36 -7.65
C GLY A 26 -3.54 7.65 -8.37
N PRO A 27 -4.78 8.15 -8.18
CA PRO A 27 -5.87 7.52 -7.42
C PRO A 27 -6.47 6.30 -8.13
N LYS A 28 -6.13 6.07 -9.40
CA LYS A 28 -6.55 4.87 -10.16
C LYS A 28 -6.05 3.60 -9.46
N SER A 29 -6.87 2.56 -9.51
CA SER A 29 -6.60 1.29 -8.87
C SER A 29 -6.88 0.14 -9.84
N ALA A 30 -6.00 -0.85 -9.87
CA ALA A 30 -6.20 -2.10 -10.61
C ALA A 30 -7.26 -3.01 -9.96
N GLY A 31 -7.72 -2.66 -8.76
CA GLY A 31 -8.68 -3.45 -7.98
C GLY A 31 -8.14 -4.84 -7.64
N ALA A 32 -9.04 -5.82 -7.54
CA ALA A 32 -8.68 -7.22 -7.34
C ALA A 32 -8.57 -8.00 -8.67
N ARG A 33 -9.32 -7.58 -9.69
CA ARG A 33 -9.34 -8.15 -11.03
C ARG A 33 -9.60 -7.03 -12.05
N PRO A 34 -8.70 -6.76 -13.01
CA PRO A 34 -7.52 -7.55 -13.37
C PRO A 34 -6.38 -7.53 -12.32
N GLY A 35 -6.42 -6.59 -11.38
CA GLY A 35 -5.52 -6.55 -10.21
C GLY A 35 -4.06 -6.20 -10.54
N PRO A 36 -3.19 -6.17 -9.53
CA PRO A 36 -1.74 -6.12 -9.70
C PRO A 36 -1.22 -7.10 -10.75
N ALA A 37 -0.19 -6.74 -11.49
CA ALA A 37 0.37 -7.60 -12.53
C ALA A 37 0.85 -8.95 -11.96
N CYS A 38 1.41 -8.93 -10.75
CA CYS A 38 1.85 -10.11 -10.02
C CYS A 38 0.72 -11.08 -9.65
N TYR A 39 -0.55 -10.68 -9.72
CA TYR A 39 -1.68 -11.59 -9.47
C TYR A 39 -1.95 -12.51 -10.66
N GLY A 40 -1.48 -12.15 -11.85
CA GLY A 40 -1.60 -12.99 -13.04
C GLY A 40 -3.02 -13.09 -13.61
N PHE A 41 -3.96 -12.22 -13.22
CA PHE A 41 -5.33 -12.19 -13.76
C PHE A 41 -5.51 -11.32 -15.01
N GLY A 42 -4.41 -10.89 -15.63
CA GLY A 42 -4.40 -10.05 -16.83
C GLY A 42 -4.13 -8.56 -16.57
N GLY A 43 -3.76 -8.18 -15.34
CA GLY A 43 -3.25 -6.85 -15.05
C GLY A 43 -1.85 -6.64 -15.63
N GLU A 44 -1.60 -5.48 -16.22
CA GLU A 44 -0.31 -5.13 -16.84
C GLU A 44 0.26 -3.80 -16.31
N GLU A 45 -0.59 -2.95 -15.71
CA GLU A 45 -0.16 -1.70 -15.10
C GLU A 45 0.58 -1.97 -13.77
N PRO A 46 1.72 -1.30 -13.50
CA PRO A 46 2.45 -1.51 -12.26
C PRO A 46 1.68 -0.94 -11.06
N THR A 47 1.63 -1.70 -9.97
CA THR A 47 0.93 -1.28 -8.74
C THR A 47 1.85 -1.23 -7.51
N VAL A 48 1.34 -0.70 -6.40
CA VAL A 48 2.04 -0.74 -5.10
C VAL A 48 2.32 -2.18 -4.66
N THR A 49 1.43 -3.14 -4.94
CA THR A 49 1.68 -4.55 -4.65
C THR A 49 2.81 -5.10 -5.53
N ASP A 50 2.86 -4.76 -6.83
CA ASP A 50 3.95 -5.17 -7.71
C ASP A 50 5.30 -4.65 -7.21
N ALA A 51 5.35 -3.39 -6.77
CA ALA A 51 6.55 -2.80 -6.19
C ALA A 51 6.99 -3.53 -4.91
N ASN A 52 6.05 -3.90 -4.03
CA ASN A 52 6.35 -4.67 -2.83
C ASN A 52 6.87 -6.09 -3.16
N VAL A 53 6.35 -6.74 -4.21
CA VAL A 53 6.83 -8.05 -4.68
C VAL A 53 8.24 -7.93 -5.28
N ALA A 54 8.48 -6.95 -6.15
CA ALA A 54 9.79 -6.73 -6.77
C ALA A 54 10.89 -6.41 -5.74
N LEU A 55 10.52 -5.74 -4.65
CA LEU A 55 11.41 -5.46 -3.51
C LEU A 55 11.54 -6.63 -2.52
N SER A 56 10.95 -7.79 -2.82
CA SER A 56 10.92 -8.97 -1.94
C SER A 56 10.33 -8.70 -0.55
N ARG A 57 9.46 -7.68 -0.42
CA ARG A 57 8.73 -7.35 0.82
C ARG A 57 7.54 -8.27 1.03
N ILE A 58 7.05 -8.86 -0.06
CA ILE A 58 6.11 -9.98 -0.07
C ILE A 58 6.89 -11.17 -0.63
N GLY A 59 7.14 -12.17 0.21
CA GLY A 59 7.94 -13.33 -0.18
C GLY A 59 7.18 -14.26 -1.15
N PRO A 60 7.88 -15.06 -1.96
CA PRO A 60 7.28 -15.96 -2.95
C PRO A 60 6.41 -17.06 -2.35
N ASN A 61 6.67 -17.42 -1.08
CA ASN A 61 5.89 -18.39 -0.31
C ASN A 61 4.77 -17.75 0.51
N THR A 62 4.51 -16.45 0.32
CA THR A 62 3.43 -15.77 1.03
C THR A 62 2.12 -16.12 0.34
N SER A 63 1.31 -16.96 0.97
CA SER A 63 -0.07 -17.16 0.54
C SER A 63 -0.87 -15.88 0.79
N LEU A 64 -1.24 -15.20 -0.29
CA LEU A 64 -2.22 -14.11 -0.25
C LEU A 64 -3.61 -14.70 -0.52
N ALA A 65 -4.60 -14.30 0.27
CA ALA A 65 -5.99 -14.74 0.12
C ALA A 65 -6.15 -16.28 -0.01
N GLY A 66 -5.31 -17.06 0.68
CA GLY A 66 -5.38 -18.53 0.76
C GLY A 66 -4.67 -19.26 -0.38
N SER A 67 -4.92 -18.90 -1.64
CA SER A 67 -4.41 -19.65 -2.81
C SER A 67 -3.80 -18.80 -3.91
N LEU A 68 -3.64 -17.49 -3.71
CA LEU A 68 -3.07 -16.62 -4.74
C LEU A 68 -1.57 -16.91 -4.89
N VAL A 69 -1.19 -17.42 -6.05
CA VAL A 69 0.20 -17.58 -6.46
C VAL A 69 0.66 -16.26 -7.07
N LEU A 70 1.75 -15.71 -6.54
CA LEU A 70 2.34 -14.50 -7.06
C LEU A 70 3.31 -14.79 -8.20
N HIS A 71 3.37 -13.86 -9.13
CA HIS A 71 4.21 -13.87 -10.31
C HIS A 71 5.20 -12.69 -10.27
N PRO A 72 6.33 -12.80 -9.54
CA PRO A 72 7.33 -11.73 -9.44
C PRO A 72 7.83 -11.22 -10.79
N GLU A 73 7.94 -12.12 -11.77
CA GLU A 73 8.36 -11.80 -13.13
C GLU A 73 7.39 -10.84 -13.84
N LYS A 74 6.09 -10.89 -13.50
CA LYS A 74 5.07 -9.99 -14.06
C LYS A 74 5.16 -8.61 -13.40
N ALA A 75 5.37 -8.56 -12.09
CA ALA A 75 5.65 -7.29 -11.38
C ALA A 75 6.90 -6.62 -11.95
N GLU A 76 7.99 -7.36 -12.08
CA GLU A 76 9.25 -6.85 -12.60
C GLU A 76 9.09 -6.28 -14.01
N ARG A 77 8.36 -6.96 -14.90
CA ARG A 77 8.08 -6.50 -16.26
C ARG A 77 7.28 -5.20 -16.27
N ALA A 78 6.20 -5.11 -15.51
CA ALA A 78 5.36 -3.92 -15.44
C ALA A 78 6.15 -2.70 -14.92
N LEU A 79 6.98 -2.92 -13.89
CA LEU A 79 7.83 -1.87 -13.32
C LEU A 79 8.98 -1.48 -14.25
N ALA A 80 9.57 -2.44 -14.98
CA ALA A 80 10.61 -2.17 -15.97
C ALA A 80 10.10 -1.33 -17.15
N ALA A 81 8.86 -1.57 -17.59
CA ALA A 81 8.22 -0.77 -18.63
C ALA A 81 8.12 0.71 -18.20
N LEU A 82 7.54 0.97 -17.01
CA LEU A 82 7.45 2.32 -16.45
C LEU A 82 8.83 2.94 -16.19
N ALA A 83 9.81 2.14 -15.74
CA ALA A 83 11.19 2.61 -15.57
C ALA A 83 11.79 3.09 -16.89
N GLY A 84 11.55 2.36 -17.98
CA GLY A 84 11.99 2.73 -19.32
C GLY A 84 11.39 4.06 -19.81
N GLU A 85 10.09 4.26 -19.59
CA GLU A 85 9.40 5.52 -19.93
C GLU A 85 9.93 6.73 -19.14
N MET A 86 10.42 6.50 -17.92
CA MET A 86 10.94 7.54 -17.03
C MET A 86 12.46 7.71 -17.07
N GLY A 87 13.19 6.90 -17.84
CA GLY A 87 14.66 6.91 -17.86
C GLY A 87 15.30 6.48 -16.54
N ILE A 88 14.60 5.68 -15.72
CA ILE A 88 15.09 5.15 -14.44
C ILE A 88 15.77 3.79 -14.65
N SER A 89 16.86 3.54 -13.93
CA SER A 89 17.64 2.30 -14.05
C SER A 89 16.95 1.11 -13.38
N GLY A 90 16.07 0.46 -14.14
CA GLY A 90 15.53 -0.86 -13.85
C GLY A 90 14.34 -0.90 -12.88
N ALA A 91 13.72 -2.08 -12.81
CA ALA A 91 12.49 -2.31 -12.05
C ALA A 91 12.65 -2.07 -10.55
N VAL A 92 13.82 -2.40 -9.96
CA VAL A 92 14.06 -2.25 -8.51
C VAL A 92 14.08 -0.78 -8.09
N SER A 93 14.74 0.08 -8.87
CA SER A 93 14.79 1.52 -8.62
C SER A 93 13.39 2.14 -8.76
N MET A 94 12.63 1.73 -9.78
CA MET A 94 11.24 2.13 -9.95
C MET A 94 10.36 1.66 -8.79
N ALA A 95 10.49 0.40 -8.37
CA ALA A 95 9.75 -0.16 -7.25
C ALA A 95 9.97 0.60 -5.94
N ARG A 96 11.22 1.02 -5.67
CA ARG A 96 11.55 1.88 -4.53
C ARG A 96 10.78 3.20 -4.61
N GLY A 97 10.84 3.89 -5.75
CA GLY A 97 10.14 5.15 -5.96
C GLY A 97 8.61 5.03 -5.81
N VAL A 98 8.02 3.94 -6.31
CA VAL A 98 6.58 3.65 -6.15
C VAL A 98 6.21 3.46 -4.68
N VAL A 99 6.99 2.69 -3.92
CA VAL A 99 6.76 2.50 -2.48
C VAL A 99 6.91 3.81 -1.71
N ASP A 100 7.96 4.58 -2.00
CA ASP A 100 8.24 5.85 -1.33
C ASP A 100 7.10 6.84 -1.59
N LEU A 101 6.62 6.96 -2.84
CA LEU A 101 5.50 7.83 -3.18
C LEU A 101 4.18 7.39 -2.53
N ALA A 102 3.92 6.07 -2.48
CA ALA A 102 2.76 5.54 -1.78
C ALA A 102 2.82 5.86 -0.27
N VAL A 103 3.99 5.69 0.36
CA VAL A 103 4.19 6.01 1.78
C VAL A 103 4.03 7.50 2.03
N MET A 104 4.65 8.36 1.22
CA MET A 104 4.51 9.83 1.34
C MET A 104 3.05 10.24 1.30
N ARG A 105 2.25 9.67 0.39
CA ARG A 105 0.82 9.95 0.31
C ARG A 105 0.06 9.50 1.56
N MET A 106 0.35 8.30 2.08
CA MET A 106 -0.25 7.82 3.34
C MET A 106 0.12 8.72 4.53
N VAL A 107 1.39 9.13 4.61
CA VAL A 107 1.90 10.02 5.65
C VAL A 107 1.22 11.38 5.61
N SER A 108 1.13 12.01 4.42
CA SER A 108 0.46 13.31 4.27
C SER A 108 -0.98 13.24 4.72
N SER A 109 -1.73 12.22 4.29
CA SER A 109 -3.13 12.08 4.70
C SER A 109 -3.30 11.82 6.19
N ILE A 110 -2.48 10.96 6.80
CA ILE A 110 -2.54 10.74 8.26
C ILE A 110 -2.25 12.05 8.99
N ARG A 111 -1.21 12.78 8.58
CA ARG A 111 -0.82 14.06 9.18
C ARG A 111 -1.93 15.10 9.06
N GLU A 112 -2.49 15.29 7.87
CA GLU A 112 -3.58 16.23 7.61
C GLU A 112 -4.78 15.94 8.51
N ILE A 113 -5.28 14.70 8.50
CA ILE A 113 -6.45 14.28 9.30
C ILE A 113 -6.18 14.44 10.80
N SER A 114 -4.98 14.09 11.27
CA SER A 114 -4.61 14.25 12.68
C SER A 114 -4.59 15.71 13.09
N ILE A 115 -3.94 16.59 12.30
CA ILE A 115 -3.80 18.02 12.60
C ILE A 115 -5.16 18.73 12.54
N GLU A 116 -6.00 18.44 11.54
CA GLU A 116 -7.36 18.99 11.44
C GLU A 116 -8.20 18.70 12.68
N ARG A 117 -7.88 17.62 13.40
CA ARG A 117 -8.53 17.22 14.65
C ARG A 117 -7.80 17.65 15.91
N GLY A 118 -6.69 18.40 15.77
CA GLY A 118 -5.88 18.87 16.90
C GLY A 118 -5.00 17.81 17.54
N PHE A 119 -4.73 16.69 16.86
CA PHE A 119 -3.85 15.63 17.35
C PHE A 119 -2.45 15.73 16.77
N ASP A 120 -1.45 15.57 17.64
CA ASP A 120 -0.07 15.32 17.24
C ASP A 120 0.15 13.81 17.00
N PRO A 121 0.50 13.38 15.76
CA PRO A 121 0.78 11.97 15.48
C PRO A 121 1.85 11.36 16.40
N ARG A 122 2.83 12.15 16.86
CA ARG A 122 3.96 11.68 17.68
C ARG A 122 3.52 11.15 19.05
N GLU A 123 2.39 11.64 19.54
CA GLU A 123 1.82 11.25 20.83
C GLU A 123 0.96 9.98 20.74
N HIS A 124 0.83 9.40 19.54
CA HIS A 124 -0.06 8.28 19.26
C HIS A 124 0.69 7.04 18.77
N THR A 125 0.02 5.90 18.86
CA THR A 125 0.49 4.61 18.33
C THR A 125 -0.19 4.32 17.00
N LEU A 126 0.57 3.88 15.99
CA LEU A 126 -0.01 3.49 14.70
C LEU A 126 -0.56 2.07 14.78
N LEU A 127 -1.87 1.91 14.70
CA LEU A 127 -2.50 0.59 14.51
C LEU A 127 -2.54 0.25 13.02
N ALA A 128 -1.68 -0.66 12.58
CA ALA A 128 -1.60 -1.07 11.18
C ALA A 128 -2.32 -2.40 10.95
N TYR A 129 -3.44 -2.36 10.23
CA TYR A 129 -4.23 -3.53 9.87
C TYR A 129 -4.65 -3.50 8.38
N GLY A 130 -5.39 -4.50 7.94
CA GLY A 130 -5.66 -4.79 6.53
C GLY A 130 -4.55 -5.64 5.90
N GLY A 131 -4.78 -6.12 4.68
CA GLY A 131 -3.85 -7.04 4.00
C GLY A 131 -2.49 -6.41 3.70
N ALA A 132 -2.46 -5.10 3.38
CA ALA A 132 -1.24 -4.38 3.01
C ALA A 132 -0.77 -3.36 4.07
N GLY A 133 -1.58 -3.07 5.10
CA GLY A 133 -1.27 -2.02 6.09
C GLY A 133 0.08 -2.22 6.78
N PRO A 134 0.35 -3.41 7.36
CA PRO A 134 1.63 -3.67 8.02
C PRO A 134 2.86 -3.53 7.11
N LEU A 135 2.72 -3.70 5.78
CA LEU A 135 3.84 -3.56 4.85
C LEU A 135 4.45 -2.15 4.89
N HIS A 136 3.64 -1.12 5.06
CA HIS A 136 4.10 0.28 5.03
C HIS A 136 4.24 0.90 6.42
N ALA A 137 3.80 0.21 7.48
CA ALA A 137 3.63 0.77 8.81
C ALA A 137 4.93 1.32 9.43
N ALA A 138 6.04 0.60 9.32
CA ALA A 138 7.32 1.07 9.87
C ALA A 138 7.82 2.35 9.18
N LEU A 139 7.63 2.47 7.86
CA LEU A 139 8.01 3.67 7.11
C LEU A 139 7.09 4.84 7.48
N ILE A 140 5.78 4.61 7.55
CA ILE A 140 4.81 5.63 7.95
C ILE A 140 5.11 6.15 9.36
N ALA A 141 5.30 5.24 10.33
CA ALA A 141 5.59 5.61 11.71
C ALA A 141 6.89 6.42 11.83
N LYS A 142 7.93 6.04 11.08
CA LYS A 142 9.19 6.79 11.01
C LYS A 142 8.98 8.21 10.49
N GLU A 143 8.30 8.38 9.36
CA GLU A 143 8.03 9.70 8.75
C GLU A 143 7.14 10.60 9.62
N LEU A 144 6.26 9.99 10.42
CA LEU A 144 5.41 10.70 11.38
C LEU A 144 6.08 10.87 12.76
N SER A 145 7.32 10.40 12.94
CA SER A 145 8.03 10.42 14.23
C SER A 145 7.24 9.76 15.38
N MET A 146 6.51 8.70 15.07
CA MET A 146 5.77 7.90 16.04
C MET A 146 6.71 6.89 16.70
N SER A 147 6.54 6.67 18.00
CA SER A 147 7.40 5.79 18.78
C SER A 147 7.01 4.31 18.71
N SER A 148 5.80 3.99 18.24
CA SER A 148 5.26 2.64 18.27
C SER A 148 4.29 2.33 17.12
N VAL A 149 4.31 1.07 16.70
CA VAL A 149 3.35 0.46 15.77
C VAL A 149 2.78 -0.78 16.43
N VAL A 150 1.46 -0.94 16.36
CA VAL A 150 0.77 -2.17 16.74
C VAL A 150 0.26 -2.85 15.48
N VAL A 151 0.67 -4.11 15.28
CA VAL A 151 0.11 -4.99 14.25
C VAL A 151 -0.67 -6.08 14.98
N PRO A 152 -2.00 -6.16 14.82
CA PRO A 152 -2.79 -7.20 15.48
C PRO A 152 -2.48 -8.57 14.87
N ARG A 153 -2.74 -9.65 15.61
CA ARG A 153 -2.41 -11.04 15.20
C ARG A 153 -2.95 -11.43 13.82
N PHE A 154 -4.14 -10.94 13.46
CA PHE A 154 -4.80 -11.21 12.19
C PHE A 154 -5.07 -9.89 11.45
N PRO A 155 -4.02 -9.20 10.96
CA PRO A 155 -4.17 -7.84 10.45
C PRO A 155 -5.08 -7.79 9.22
N GLY A 156 -4.99 -8.77 8.32
CA GLY A 156 -5.87 -8.89 7.15
C GLY A 156 -7.36 -9.04 7.47
N ASN A 157 -7.70 -9.59 8.65
CA ASN A 157 -9.07 -9.91 9.05
C ASN A 157 -9.56 -9.01 10.20
N PHE A 158 -8.81 -7.96 10.56
CA PHE A 158 -9.06 -7.21 11.79
C PHE A 158 -10.44 -6.54 11.80
N SER A 159 -10.95 -6.10 10.66
CA SER A 159 -12.32 -5.57 10.56
C SER A 159 -13.39 -6.63 10.87
N ALA A 160 -13.19 -7.89 10.44
CA ALA A 160 -14.10 -8.98 10.77
C ALA A 160 -14.03 -9.34 12.27
N VAL A 161 -12.85 -9.26 12.87
CA VAL A 161 -12.70 -9.39 14.33
C VAL A 161 -13.47 -8.28 15.05
N GLY A 162 -13.39 -7.04 14.58
CA GLY A 162 -14.15 -5.92 15.13
C GLY A 162 -15.66 -6.15 15.10
N LEU A 163 -16.19 -6.73 14.02
CA LEU A 163 -17.61 -7.10 13.92
C LEU A 163 -18.00 -8.15 14.96
N LEU A 164 -17.18 -9.17 15.17
CA LEU A 164 -17.44 -10.24 16.14
C LEU A 164 -17.41 -9.75 17.60
N MET A 165 -16.71 -8.65 17.87
CA MET A 165 -16.58 -8.05 19.19
C MET A 165 -17.55 -6.89 19.43
N ALA A 166 -18.34 -6.52 18.43
CA ALA A 166 -19.29 -5.43 18.57
C ALA A 166 -20.47 -5.88 19.44
N ASP A 167 -20.78 -5.09 20.47
CA ASP A 167 -22.00 -5.27 21.24
C ASP A 167 -23.23 -4.92 20.40
N ALA A 168 -24.37 -5.51 20.75
CA ALA A 168 -25.65 -5.09 20.21
C ALA A 168 -25.96 -3.67 20.71
N VAL A 169 -25.87 -2.69 19.83
CA VAL A 169 -26.29 -1.32 20.12
C VAL A 169 -27.82 -1.26 19.91
N GLN A 170 -28.57 -1.08 20.99
CA GLN A 170 -30.01 -0.76 20.91
C GLN A 170 -30.23 0.70 20.49
#